data_AF-A8DWQ6-F1
#
_entry.id   AF-A8DWQ6-F1
#
_cell.length_a   1.000
_cell.length_b   1.000
_cell.length_c   1.000
_cell.angle_alpha   90.00
_cell.angle_beta   90.00
_cell.angle_gamma   90.00
#
_symmetry.space_group_name_H-M   'P 1'
#
loop_
_entity.id
_entity.type
_entity.pdbx_description
1 polymer ?
#
loop_
_entity_poly.entity_id
_entity_poly.type
_entity_poly.pdbx_seq_one_letter_code
_entity_poly.pdbx_strand_id
1 'polypeptide(L)'
;MSVTLCIDWGNSLVKAGIFNGEKLEEKYVFHGQNGSEQITALLDKHEPVAAIMCSVSNDSDRAEAIIAERVKKYIKLDNNTPLPIMNAYTSPGSLGADRLALAVGAYVRYPNKNNLVVSLGTCITYNFIQSTRTFRGGAISPGLHMRLNAMHHFTDKLPEVKLDGEVLMLGYDTETGIRGGAVCGMIAEID
;
A
#
# COMPACT_ATOMS: atom_id res chain seq x y z
N MET A 1 -6.36 -6.64 -27.70
CA MET A 1 -5.87 -5.64 -26.73
C MET A 1 -5.04 -6.37 -25.68
N SER A 2 -3.94 -5.80 -25.21
CA SER A 2 -3.01 -6.47 -24.28
C SER A 2 -3.36 -6.10 -22.85
N VAL A 3 -4.05 -6.99 -22.14
CA VAL A 3 -4.44 -6.77 -20.74
C VAL A 3 -3.29 -7.12 -19.79
N THR A 4 -3.06 -6.28 -18.79
CA THR A 4 -2.08 -6.49 -17.72
C THR A 4 -2.77 -6.53 -16.36
N LEU A 5 -2.44 -7.53 -15.55
CA LEU A 5 -2.89 -7.63 -14.16
C LEU A 5 -1.84 -7.04 -13.22
N CYS A 6 -2.19 -5.99 -12.48
CA CYS A 6 -1.31 -5.35 -11.48
C CYS A 6 -1.83 -5.65 -10.07
N ILE A 7 -0.96 -6.10 -9.17
CA ILE A 7 -1.35 -6.54 -7.81
C ILE A 7 -0.47 -5.86 -6.75
N ASP A 8 -1.12 -5.23 -5.77
CA ASP A 8 -0.56 -4.70 -4.53
C ASP A 8 -1.02 -5.59 -3.37
N TRP A 9 -0.14 -6.48 -2.91
CA TRP A 9 -0.43 -7.43 -1.84
C TRP A 9 0.06 -6.90 -0.48
N GLY A 10 -0.82 -6.18 0.20
CA GLY A 10 -0.56 -5.61 1.52
C GLY A 10 -0.84 -6.57 2.68
N ASN A 11 -0.57 -6.11 3.90
CA ASN A 11 -0.84 -6.88 5.12
C ASN A 11 -2.33 -7.09 5.41
N SER A 12 -3.16 -6.08 5.16
CA SER A 12 -4.60 -6.13 5.49
C SER A 12 -5.48 -6.43 4.27
N LEU A 13 -5.09 -5.92 3.11
CA LEU A 13 -5.87 -5.98 1.87
C LEU A 13 -4.93 -6.24 0.69
N VAL A 14 -5.42 -7.01 -0.26
CA VAL A 14 -4.88 -7.16 -1.60
C VAL A 14 -5.69 -6.28 -2.53
N LYS A 15 -5.01 -5.48 -3.34
CA LYS A 15 -5.63 -4.66 -4.39
C LYS A 15 -5.15 -5.17 -5.74
N ALA A 16 -6.08 -5.42 -6.65
CA ALA A 16 -5.76 -5.82 -8.01
C ALA A 16 -6.37 -4.83 -9.01
N GLY A 17 -5.67 -4.57 -10.10
CA GLY A 17 -6.10 -3.69 -11.18
C GLY A 17 -5.90 -4.35 -12.53
N ILE A 18 -6.91 -4.24 -13.39
CA ILE A 18 -6.85 -4.68 -14.78
C ILE A 18 -6.55 -3.47 -15.66
N PHE A 19 -5.42 -3.51 -16.35
CA PHE A 19 -4.94 -2.43 -17.19
C PHE A 19 -4.99 -2.81 -18.67
N ASN A 20 -5.42 -1.86 -19.49
CA ASN A 20 -5.32 -1.92 -20.94
C ASN A 20 -4.47 -0.73 -21.40
N GLY A 21 -3.19 -1.00 -21.67
CA GLY A 21 -2.18 0.05 -21.77
C GLY A 21 -2.06 0.83 -20.45
N GLU A 22 -2.20 2.15 -20.50
CA GLU A 22 -2.11 3.02 -19.31
C GLU A 22 -3.45 3.17 -18.56
N LYS A 23 -4.55 2.64 -19.12
CA LYS A 23 -5.88 2.81 -18.56
C LYS A 23 -6.20 1.69 -17.57
N LEU A 24 -6.52 2.06 -16.33
CA LEU A 24 -7.15 1.16 -15.36
C LEU A 24 -8.62 0.97 -15.75
N GLU A 25 -9.00 -0.25 -16.13
CA GLU A 25 -10.36 -0.58 -16.54
C GLU A 25 -11.19 -1.13 -15.37
N GLU A 26 -10.61 -2.02 -14.56
CA GLU A 26 -11.29 -2.61 -13.40
C GLU A 26 -10.37 -2.64 -12.18
N LYS A 27 -10.96 -2.45 -10.99
CA LYS A 27 -10.27 -2.49 -9.70
C LYS A 27 -10.97 -3.45 -8.75
N TYR A 28 -10.17 -4.23 -8.04
CA TYR A 28 -10.61 -5.22 -7.07
C TYR A 28 -9.89 -5.00 -5.75
N VAL A 29 -10.57 -5.27 -4.65
CA VAL A 29 -10.01 -5.23 -3.29
C VAL A 29 -10.57 -6.42 -2.52
N PHE A 30 -9.70 -7.21 -1.92
CA PHE A 30 -10.06 -8.40 -1.15
C PHE A 30 -9.05 -8.68 -0.03
N HIS A 31 -9.37 -9.58 0.89
CA HIS A 31 -8.46 -10.00 1.96
C HIS A 31 -7.50 -11.10 1.49
N GLY A 32 -6.28 -11.11 2.05
CA GLY A 32 -5.23 -12.08 1.70
C GLY A 32 -5.62 -13.55 1.96
N GLN A 33 -6.44 -13.82 2.98
CA GLN A 33 -6.87 -15.17 3.37
C GLN A 33 -7.51 -15.99 2.24
N ASN A 34 -8.19 -15.33 1.28
CA ASN A 34 -8.77 -15.97 0.09
C ASN A 34 -8.15 -15.42 -1.20
N GLY A 35 -6.95 -14.88 -1.11
CA GLY A 35 -6.34 -14.11 -2.18
C GLY A 35 -5.99 -14.97 -3.39
N SER A 36 -5.52 -16.21 -3.18
CA SER A 36 -5.18 -17.12 -4.29
C SER A 36 -6.37 -17.48 -5.18
N GLU A 37 -7.53 -17.70 -4.57
CA GLU A 37 -8.78 -18.05 -5.24
C GLU A 37 -9.28 -16.85 -6.04
N GLN A 38 -9.21 -15.64 -5.46
CA GLN A 38 -9.56 -14.40 -6.17
C GLN A 38 -8.63 -14.13 -7.34
N ILE A 39 -7.31 -14.31 -7.17
CA ILE A 39 -6.35 -14.18 -8.26
C ILE A 39 -6.64 -15.18 -9.38
N THR A 40 -6.96 -16.43 -9.06
CA THR A 40 -7.34 -17.45 -10.05
C THR A 40 -8.56 -17.00 -10.85
N ALA A 41 -9.60 -16.52 -10.18
CA ALA A 41 -10.80 -16.01 -10.83
C ALA A 41 -10.52 -14.78 -11.73
N LEU A 42 -9.60 -13.90 -11.33
CA LEU A 42 -9.18 -12.76 -12.16
C LEU A 42 -8.41 -13.20 -13.41
N LEU A 43 -7.54 -14.21 -13.28
CA LEU A 43 -6.82 -14.79 -14.41
C LEU A 43 -7.78 -15.48 -15.40
N ASP A 44 -8.79 -16.20 -14.90
CA ASP A 44 -9.82 -16.85 -15.73
C ASP A 44 -10.71 -15.83 -16.44
N LYS A 45 -11.11 -14.76 -15.75
CA LYS A 45 -12.02 -13.75 -16.29
C LYS A 45 -11.36 -12.89 -17.37
N HIS A 46 -10.11 -12.49 -17.17
CA HIS A 46 -9.46 -11.44 -17.97
C HIS A 46 -8.37 -11.94 -18.90
N GLU A 47 -7.89 -13.18 -18.71
CA GLU A 47 -6.82 -13.80 -19.49
C GLU A 47 -5.64 -12.84 -19.78
N PRO A 48 -5.04 -12.21 -18.75
CA PRO A 48 -4.03 -11.19 -18.96
C PRO A 48 -2.76 -11.77 -19.59
N VAL A 49 -2.16 -11.04 -20.53
CA VAL A 49 -0.92 -11.48 -21.20
C VAL A 49 0.33 -11.17 -20.38
N ALA A 50 0.21 -10.27 -19.41
CA ALA A 50 1.27 -9.88 -18.49
C ALA A 50 0.72 -9.61 -17.08
N ALA A 51 1.55 -9.81 -16.07
CA ALA A 51 1.22 -9.49 -14.69
C ALA A 51 2.43 -8.91 -13.95
N ILE A 52 2.16 -7.99 -13.03
CA ILE A 52 3.14 -7.47 -12.08
C ILE A 52 2.55 -7.49 -10.68
N MET A 53 3.35 -7.91 -9.70
CA MET A 53 2.92 -8.02 -8.31
C MET A 53 4.00 -7.49 -7.38
N CYS A 54 3.60 -6.67 -6.40
CA CYS A 54 4.39 -6.42 -5.20
C CYS A 54 3.71 -7.07 -3.99
N SER A 55 4.50 -7.49 -3.01
CA SER A 55 4.00 -8.03 -1.75
C SER A 55 4.84 -7.53 -0.58
N VAL A 56 4.17 -7.24 0.53
CA VAL A 56 4.78 -7.01 1.85
C VAL A 56 4.21 -7.96 2.92
N SER A 57 3.47 -8.98 2.49
CA SER A 57 2.87 -10.00 3.34
C SER A 57 3.56 -11.35 3.14
N ASN A 58 3.53 -12.20 4.17
CA ASN A 58 4.02 -13.58 4.11
C ASN A 58 3.03 -14.55 3.47
N ASP A 59 1.82 -14.09 3.10
CA ASP A 59 0.72 -14.94 2.61
C ASP A 59 0.51 -14.82 1.09
N SER A 60 1.54 -14.48 0.32
CA SER A 60 1.43 -14.25 -1.13
C SER A 60 1.92 -15.41 -2.01
N ASP A 61 2.66 -16.37 -1.46
CA ASP A 61 3.45 -17.34 -2.23
C ASP A 61 2.61 -18.18 -3.19
N ARG A 62 1.42 -18.62 -2.73
CA ARG A 62 0.51 -19.42 -3.56
C ARG A 62 -0.02 -18.63 -4.74
N ALA A 63 -0.40 -17.37 -4.53
CA ALA A 63 -0.90 -16.51 -5.61
C ALA A 63 0.20 -16.19 -6.62
N GLU A 64 1.42 -15.92 -6.15
CA GLU A 64 2.59 -15.69 -6.99
C GLU A 64 2.89 -16.88 -7.89
N ALA A 65 2.88 -18.11 -7.34
CA ALA A 65 3.08 -19.33 -8.11
C ALA A 65 2.03 -19.49 -9.23
N ILE A 66 0.75 -19.26 -8.91
CA ILE A 66 -0.35 -19.33 -9.88
C ILE A 66 -0.16 -18.32 -11.02
N ILE A 67 0.24 -17.08 -10.70
CA ILE A 67 0.45 -16.04 -11.71
C ILE A 67 1.64 -16.41 -12.61
N ALA A 68 2.75 -16.84 -12.01
CA ALA A 68 3.97 -17.20 -12.73
C ALA A 68 3.76 -18.38 -13.69
N GLU A 69 2.91 -19.34 -13.33
CA GLU A 69 2.56 -20.47 -14.19
C GLU A 69 1.63 -20.08 -15.34
N ARG A 70 0.67 -19.19 -15.08
CA ARG A 70 -0.44 -18.92 -16.01
C ARG A 70 -0.22 -17.75 -16.95
N VAL A 71 0.66 -16.81 -16.60
CA VAL A 71 0.86 -15.58 -17.37
C VAL A 71 2.20 -15.63 -18.09
N LYS A 72 2.19 -15.33 -19.40
CA LYS A 72 3.37 -15.39 -20.26
C LYS A 72 4.52 -14.48 -19.80
N LYS A 73 4.20 -13.34 -19.19
CA LYS A 73 5.17 -12.37 -18.67
C LYS A 73 4.78 -11.98 -17.25
N TYR A 74 5.57 -12.42 -16.29
CA TYR A 74 5.39 -12.08 -14.88
C TYR A 74 6.59 -11.29 -14.35
N ILE A 75 6.31 -10.23 -13.59
CA ILE A 75 7.30 -9.48 -12.83
C ILE A 75 6.88 -9.49 -11.35
N LYS A 76 7.72 -10.05 -10.48
CA LYS A 76 7.68 -9.74 -9.06
C LYS A 76 8.45 -8.43 -8.86
N LEU A 77 7.76 -7.37 -8.46
CA LEU A 77 8.42 -6.12 -8.11
C LEU A 77 9.18 -6.29 -6.80
N ASP A 78 10.50 -6.14 -6.89
CA ASP A 78 11.43 -6.27 -5.78
C ASP A 78 12.59 -5.25 -5.94
N ASN A 79 13.60 -5.36 -5.07
CA ASN A 79 14.76 -4.46 -5.10
C ASN A 79 15.72 -4.72 -6.28
N ASN A 80 15.57 -5.82 -7.02
CA ASN A 80 16.40 -6.16 -8.18
C ASN A 80 15.73 -5.72 -9.50
N THR A 81 14.46 -5.36 -9.44
CA THR A 81 13.70 -4.89 -10.60
C THR A 81 14.33 -3.61 -11.16
N PRO A 82 14.63 -3.51 -12.46
CA PRO A 82 15.12 -2.27 -13.05
C PRO A 82 14.05 -1.17 -13.00
N LEU A 83 14.39 -0.01 -12.44
CA LEU A 83 13.45 1.08 -12.20
C LEU A 83 13.86 2.39 -12.87
N PRO A 84 12.89 3.28 -13.18
CA PRO A 84 13.17 4.63 -13.69
C PRO A 84 13.73 5.58 -12.62
N ILE A 85 13.85 5.13 -11.37
CA ILE A 85 14.40 5.86 -10.23
C ILE A 85 15.60 5.11 -9.63
N MET A 86 16.52 5.84 -9.02
CA MET A 86 17.61 5.28 -8.22
C MET A 86 17.12 5.05 -6.79
N ASN A 87 17.08 3.79 -6.36
CA ASN A 87 16.87 3.44 -4.95
C ASN A 87 18.17 3.69 -4.17
N ALA A 88 18.20 4.80 -3.43
CA ALA A 88 19.31 5.21 -2.58
C ALA A 88 18.99 5.02 -1.08
N TYR A 89 18.03 4.15 -0.75
CA TYR A 89 17.79 3.72 0.62
C TYR A 89 19.02 2.98 1.15
N THR A 90 19.46 3.27 2.38
CA THR A 90 20.72 2.71 2.92
C THR A 90 20.73 1.19 2.96
N SER A 91 19.56 0.58 3.21
CA SER A 91 19.36 -0.87 3.22
C SER A 91 18.29 -1.25 2.19
N PRO A 92 18.61 -1.26 0.87
CA PRO A 92 17.61 -1.48 -0.18
C PRO A 92 16.76 -2.73 0.05
N GLY A 93 17.38 -3.84 0.47
CA GLY A 93 16.69 -5.11 0.75
C GLY A 93 15.61 -5.06 1.83
N SER A 94 15.62 -4.07 2.73
CA SER A 94 14.59 -3.91 3.78
C SER A 94 13.45 -2.98 3.36
N LEU A 95 13.53 -2.37 2.18
CA LEU A 95 12.48 -1.49 1.67
C LEU A 95 11.30 -2.33 1.17
N GLY A 96 10.10 -2.01 1.64
CA GLY A 96 8.87 -2.61 1.13
C GLY A 96 8.67 -2.34 -0.36
N ALA A 97 8.30 -3.37 -1.12
CA ALA A 97 8.07 -3.27 -2.56
C ALA A 97 6.88 -2.36 -2.90
N ASP A 98 5.92 -2.22 -1.98
CA ASP A 98 4.81 -1.26 -2.06
C ASP A 98 5.29 0.20 -2.09
N ARG A 99 6.23 0.56 -1.21
CA ARG A 99 6.86 1.88 -1.17
C ARG A 99 7.65 2.17 -2.44
N LEU A 100 8.30 1.16 -2.99
CA LEU A 100 9.01 1.25 -4.26
C LEU A 100 8.04 1.50 -5.43
N ALA A 101 6.91 0.79 -5.47
CA ALA A 101 5.84 1.00 -6.45
C ALA A 101 5.28 2.43 -6.38
N LEU A 102 5.01 2.93 -5.17
CA LEU A 102 4.54 4.29 -4.93
C LEU A 102 5.55 5.33 -5.45
N ALA A 103 6.83 5.14 -5.16
CA ALA A 103 7.89 6.06 -5.60
C ALA A 103 8.01 6.10 -7.13
N VAL A 104 7.96 4.93 -7.78
CA VAL A 104 7.98 4.82 -9.25
C VAL A 104 6.74 5.48 -9.85
N GLY A 105 5.55 5.18 -9.34
CA GLY A 105 4.30 5.74 -9.84
C GLY A 105 4.26 7.27 -9.75
N ALA A 106 4.74 7.83 -8.63
CA ALA A 106 4.83 9.27 -8.46
C ALA A 106 5.85 9.92 -9.41
N TYR A 107 7.03 9.33 -9.57
CA TYR A 107 8.03 9.84 -10.51
C TYR A 107 7.54 9.81 -11.96
N VAL A 108 6.89 8.72 -12.39
CA VAL A 108 6.34 8.60 -13.75
C VAL A 108 5.26 9.65 -14.00
N ARG A 109 4.38 9.90 -13.01
CA ARG A 109 3.31 10.91 -13.14
C ARG A 109 3.82 12.35 -13.07
N TYR A 110 4.88 12.59 -12.31
CA TYR A 110 5.44 13.92 -12.06
C TYR A 110 6.98 13.91 -12.22
N PRO A 111 7.48 13.73 -13.46
CA PRO A 111 8.91 13.59 -13.70
C PRO A 111 9.68 14.87 -13.42
N ASN A 112 10.96 14.73 -13.06
CA ASN A 112 11.91 15.83 -12.82
C ASN A 112 11.47 16.84 -11.73
N LYS A 113 10.59 16.43 -10.83
CA LYS A 113 10.13 17.23 -9.67
C LYS A 113 10.46 16.52 -8.36
N ASN A 114 10.56 17.31 -7.29
CA ASN A 114 10.50 16.75 -5.95
C ASN A 114 9.07 16.27 -5.69
N ASN A 115 8.92 15.01 -5.30
CA ASN A 115 7.64 14.38 -5.02
C ASN A 115 7.63 13.84 -3.59
N LEU A 116 6.59 14.18 -2.83
CA LEU A 116 6.28 13.53 -1.55
C LEU A 116 5.02 12.68 -1.74
N VAL A 117 5.13 11.38 -1.55
CA VAL A 117 3.99 10.46 -1.55
C VAL A 117 3.67 10.08 -0.11
N VAL A 118 2.49 10.50 0.35
CA VAL A 118 1.94 10.10 1.64
C VAL A 118 0.86 9.04 1.39
N SER A 119 1.11 7.81 1.84
CA SER A 119 0.15 6.71 1.73
C SER A 119 -0.50 6.45 3.08
N LEU A 120 -1.83 6.49 3.12
CA LEU A 120 -2.62 6.27 4.34
C LEU A 120 -3.19 4.84 4.31
N GLY A 121 -2.56 3.92 5.05
CA GLY A 121 -2.98 2.52 5.15
C GLY A 121 -2.86 1.99 6.58
N THR A 122 -2.49 0.71 6.72
CA THR A 122 -2.18 0.08 8.00
C THR A 122 -1.14 0.90 8.79
N CYS A 123 -0.12 1.36 8.07
CA CYS A 123 0.78 2.44 8.50
C CYS A 123 0.60 3.63 7.54
N ILE A 124 1.00 4.81 8.01
CA ILE A 124 1.28 5.94 7.13
C ILE A 124 2.70 5.79 6.64
N THR A 125 2.92 5.94 5.33
CA THR A 125 4.29 5.99 4.78
C THR A 125 4.49 7.28 4.03
N TYR A 126 5.64 7.89 4.25
CA TYR A 126 6.10 9.09 3.57
C TYR A 126 7.26 8.66 2.67
N ASN A 127 7.19 8.99 1.39
CA ASN A 127 8.18 8.60 0.39
C ASN A 127 8.58 9.84 -0.39
N PHE A 128 9.80 10.31 -0.18
CA PHE A 128 10.32 11.50 -0.85
C PHE A 128 11.26 11.12 -1.99
N ILE A 129 10.89 11.55 -3.19
CA ILE A 129 11.63 11.33 -4.43
C ILE A 129 12.16 12.69 -4.89
N GLN A 130 13.48 12.80 -5.01
CA GLN A 130 14.14 14.01 -5.47
C GLN A 130 13.92 14.20 -6.99
N SER A 131 13.95 15.44 -7.45
CA SER A 131 13.91 15.79 -8.88
C SER A 131 15.00 15.11 -9.71
N THR A 132 16.11 14.71 -9.08
CA THR A 132 17.22 13.94 -9.65
C THR A 132 16.93 12.44 -9.78
N ARG A 133 15.66 12.01 -9.76
CA ARG A 133 15.19 10.61 -9.77
C ARG A 133 15.69 9.74 -8.62
N THR A 134 16.08 10.35 -7.50
CA THR A 134 16.66 9.64 -6.35
C THR A 134 15.61 9.43 -5.27
N PHE A 135 15.37 8.19 -4.87
CA PHE A 135 14.52 7.83 -3.74
C PHE A 135 15.38 7.46 -2.53
N ARG A 136 15.32 8.26 -1.46
CA ARG A 136 16.09 8.02 -0.22
C ARG A 136 15.24 7.45 0.90
N GLY A 137 13.95 7.20 0.66
CA GLY A 137 12.99 6.77 1.66
C GLY A 137 12.12 7.91 2.18
N GLY A 138 11.89 7.88 3.50
CA GLY A 138 11.04 8.79 4.24
C GLY A 138 10.51 8.09 5.49
N ALA A 139 9.53 8.69 6.17
CA ALA A 139 9.02 8.20 7.45
C ALA A 139 8.00 7.06 7.33
N ILE A 140 7.80 6.34 8.43
CA ILE A 140 6.70 5.41 8.67
C ILE A 140 6.10 5.76 10.02
N SER A 141 4.78 5.85 10.12
CA SER A 141 4.07 6.06 11.38
C SER A 141 2.82 5.18 11.47
N PRO A 142 2.21 5.01 12.66
CA PRO A 142 1.00 4.23 12.81
C PRO A 142 -0.16 4.80 12.00
N GLY A 143 -0.89 3.94 11.28
CA GLY A 143 -2.15 4.31 10.64
C GLY A 143 -3.26 4.53 11.66
N LEU A 144 -4.36 5.14 11.23
CA LEU A 144 -5.41 5.58 12.14
C LEU A 144 -6.04 4.43 12.95
N HIS A 145 -6.36 3.31 12.29
CA HIS A 145 -6.91 2.14 12.99
C HIS A 145 -5.90 1.54 13.98
N MET A 146 -4.61 1.52 13.62
CA MET A 146 -3.55 1.07 14.54
C MET A 146 -3.46 1.97 15.77
N ARG A 147 -3.60 3.29 15.63
CA ARG A 147 -3.59 4.24 16.78
C ARG A 147 -4.75 3.96 17.73
N LEU A 148 -5.96 3.78 17.21
CA LEU A 148 -7.15 3.47 18.01
C LEU A 148 -6.99 2.13 18.75
N ASN A 149 -6.58 1.08 18.01
CA ASN A 149 -6.37 -0.24 18.59
C ASN A 149 -5.26 -0.25 19.64
N ALA A 150 -4.18 0.53 19.43
CA ALA A 150 -3.08 0.62 20.40
C ALA A 150 -3.53 1.20 21.73
N MET A 151 -4.36 2.24 21.74
CA MET A 151 -4.89 2.82 22.98
C MET A 151 -5.74 1.83 23.77
N HIS A 152 -6.56 1.02 23.09
CA HIS A 152 -7.30 -0.05 23.74
C HIS A 152 -6.38 -1.19 24.23
N HIS A 153 -5.47 -1.66 23.37
CA HIS A 153 -4.63 -2.83 23.64
C HIS A 153 -3.60 -2.60 24.76
N PHE A 154 -3.04 -1.40 24.85
CA PHE A 154 -1.99 -1.08 25.82
C PHE A 154 -2.49 -0.36 27.09
N THR A 155 -3.81 -0.37 27.34
CA THR A 155 -4.38 0.21 28.57
C THR A 155 -5.52 -0.64 29.13
N ASP A 156 -5.70 -0.64 30.45
CA ASP A 156 -6.68 -1.54 31.10
C ASP A 156 -8.13 -1.05 30.98
N LYS A 157 -8.36 0.25 30.78
CA LYS A 157 -9.68 0.89 30.93
C LYS A 157 -10.18 1.58 29.67
N LEU A 158 -9.33 1.84 28.67
CA LEU A 158 -9.80 2.52 27.46
C LEU A 158 -10.62 1.53 26.61
N PRO A 159 -11.82 1.93 26.15
CA PRO A 159 -12.63 1.08 25.31
C PRO A 159 -12.00 0.92 23.92
N GLU A 160 -12.41 -0.11 23.21
CA GLU A 160 -12.15 -0.21 21.77
C GLU A 160 -12.98 0.87 21.05
N VAL A 161 -12.31 1.88 20.50
CA VAL A 161 -12.96 2.98 19.79
C VAL A 161 -12.85 2.76 18.29
N LYS A 162 -13.99 2.83 17.60
CA LYS A 162 -14.05 2.76 16.15
C LYS A 162 -14.02 4.15 15.50
N LEU A 163 -13.80 4.15 14.18
CA LEU A 163 -13.74 5.36 13.39
C LEU A 163 -15.09 6.03 13.19
N ASP A 164 -16.18 5.25 13.24
CA ASP A 164 -17.53 5.78 13.18
C ASP A 164 -17.82 6.57 14.45
N GLY A 165 -18.07 7.87 14.27
CA GLY A 165 -18.49 8.79 15.31
C GLY A 165 -17.82 10.15 15.21
N GLU A 166 -18.11 11.00 16.20
CA GLU A 166 -17.70 12.40 16.19
C GLU A 166 -16.20 12.57 16.45
N VAL A 167 -15.56 13.42 15.64
CA VAL A 167 -14.16 13.82 15.80
C VAL A 167 -14.14 15.25 16.32
N LEU A 168 -13.73 15.40 17.58
CA LEU A 168 -13.68 16.70 18.28
C LEU A 168 -12.26 17.04 18.67
N MET A 169 -11.85 18.30 18.48
CA MET A 169 -10.55 18.79 18.96
C MET A 169 -10.48 18.76 20.49
N LEU A 170 -11.60 19.04 21.17
CA LEU A 170 -11.76 18.92 22.61
C LEU A 170 -12.89 17.93 22.90
N GLY A 171 -12.55 16.66 23.08
CA GLY A 171 -13.51 15.62 23.46
C GLY A 171 -14.04 15.82 24.89
N TYR A 172 -15.29 15.46 25.12
CA TYR A 172 -15.96 15.59 26.43
C TYR A 172 -16.19 14.23 27.12
N ASP A 173 -15.89 13.13 26.42
CA ASP A 173 -15.89 11.78 26.95
C ASP A 173 -14.68 10.99 26.43
N THR A 174 -14.50 9.76 26.92
CA THR A 174 -13.35 8.92 26.56
C THR A 174 -13.30 8.60 25.07
N GLU A 175 -14.44 8.29 24.44
CA GLU A 175 -14.47 7.91 23.03
C GLU A 175 -14.14 9.09 22.11
N THR A 176 -14.77 10.25 22.34
CA THR A 176 -14.50 11.48 21.59
C THR A 176 -13.09 12.00 21.84
N GLY A 177 -12.55 11.87 23.05
CA GLY A 177 -11.16 12.21 23.37
C GLY A 177 -10.15 11.32 22.63
N ILE A 178 -10.37 10.01 22.61
CA ILE A 178 -9.54 9.04 21.87
C ILE A 178 -9.62 9.31 20.36
N ARG A 179 -10.83 9.42 19.81
CA ARG A 179 -11.05 9.62 18.37
C ARG A 179 -10.47 10.96 17.90
N GLY A 180 -10.77 12.02 18.64
CA GLY A 180 -10.24 13.37 18.42
C GLY A 180 -8.71 13.41 18.46
N GLY A 181 -8.10 12.89 19.52
CA GLY A 181 -6.64 12.84 19.67
C GLY A 181 -5.95 12.05 18.56
N ALA A 182 -6.50 10.88 18.18
CA ALA A 182 -5.93 10.06 17.11
C ALA A 182 -6.01 10.75 15.74
N VAL A 183 -7.16 11.32 15.39
CA VAL A 183 -7.37 11.98 14.09
C VAL A 183 -6.63 13.31 14.01
N CYS A 184 -6.80 14.19 14.99
CA CYS A 184 -6.12 15.50 15.01
C CYS A 184 -4.60 15.33 15.10
N GLY A 185 -4.11 14.36 15.88
CA GLY A 185 -2.69 14.04 15.95
C GLY A 185 -2.15 13.51 14.61
N MET A 186 -2.91 12.67 13.90
CA MET A 186 -2.54 12.21 12.56
C MET A 186 -2.52 13.36 11.54
N ILE A 187 -3.48 14.29 11.59
CA ILE A 187 -3.51 15.46 10.71
C ILE A 187 -2.26 16.33 10.95
N ALA A 188 -1.97 16.66 12.21
CA ALA A 188 -0.82 17.48 12.58
C ALA A 188 0.53 16.80 12.29
N GLU A 189 0.57 15.47 12.20
CA GLU A 189 1.77 14.74 11.78
C GLU A 189 2.02 14.83 10.26
N ILE A 190 0.94 14.94 9.47
CA ILE A 190 1.03 15.00 8.01
C ILE A 190 1.36 16.42 7.51
N ASP A 191 0.91 17.47 8.23
CA ASP A 191 1.16 18.89 7.94
C ASP A 191 2.65 19.29 8.11
#